data_AF-A0A424YLX0-F1
#
_entry.id   AF-A0A424YLX0-F1
#
_cell.length_a   1.000
_cell.length_b   1.000
_cell.length_c   1.000
_cell.angle_alpha   90.00
_cell.angle_beta   90.00
_cell.angle_gamma   90.00
#
_symmetry.space_group_name_H-M   'P 1'
#
loop_
_entity.id
_entity.type
_entity.pdbx_description
1 polymer ?
#
loop_
_entity_poly.entity_id
_entity_poly.type
_entity_poly.pdbx_seq_one_letter_code
_entity_poly.pdbx_strand_id
1 'polypeptide(L)' 'MRSAQISRNTNETRINIEINLDGKGNSEINTGIGFFNHMLTSFSKHSGLDMVLEATGDIEVD' A
#
# COMPACT_ATOMS: atom_id res chain seq x y z
N MET A 1 17.27 -9.23 -5.56
CA MET A 1 15.86 -9.03 -5.21
C MET A 1 15.77 -7.74 -4.43
N ARG A 2 15.08 -6.74 -4.99
CA ARG A 2 14.94 -5.40 -4.42
C ARG A 2 13.61 -5.30 -3.70
N SER A 3 13.62 -5.56 -2.40
CA SER A 3 12.43 -5.51 -1.56
C SER A 3 12.67 -4.69 -0.30
N ALA A 4 11.58 -4.15 0.24
CA ALA A 4 11.58 -3.43 1.51
C ALA A 4 10.24 -3.63 2.23
N GLN A 5 10.31 -3.72 3.55
CA GLN A 5 9.15 -3.69 4.43
C GLN A 5 9.31 -2.53 5.40
N ILE A 6 8.28 -1.71 5.54
CA ILE A 6 8.29 -0.53 6.40
C ILE A 6 6.99 -0.48 7.18
N SER A 7 7.12 -0.22 8.48
CA SER A 7 6.01 0.12 9.36
C SER A 7 6.16 1.56 9.81
N ARG A 8 5.09 2.35 9.69
CA ARG A 8 5.04 3.75 10.16
C ARG A 8 3.77 3.95 10.97
N ASN A 9 3.95 4.40 12.21
CA ASN A 9 2.86 4.69 13.13
C ASN A 9 2.97 6.14 13.59
N THR A 10 1.88 6.88 13.45
CA THR A 10 1.69 8.22 14.01
C THR A 10 0.39 8.27 14.81
N ASN A 11 -0.02 9.46 15.25
CA ASN A 11 -1.29 9.63 15.93
C ASN A 11 -2.48 9.52 14.96
N GLU A 12 -2.26 9.89 13.70
CA GLU A 12 -3.25 9.92 12.63
C GLU A 12 -3.35 8.56 11.93
N THR A 13 -2.20 7.91 11.68
CA THR A 13 -2.16 6.74 10.78
C THR A 13 -1.27 5.62 11.29
N ARG A 14 -1.66 4.38 10.99
CA ARG A 14 -0.83 3.17 11.12
C ARG A 14 -0.73 2.50 9.77
N ILE A 15 0.48 2.38 9.26
CA ILE A 15 0.76 1.91 7.90
C ILE A 15 1.81 0.80 7.97
N ASN A 16 1.50 -0.34 7.36
CA ASN A 16 2.43 -1.43 7.10
C ASN A 16 2.47 -1.66 5.60
N ILE A 17 3.67 -1.57 5.02
CA ILE A 17 3.87 -1.77 3.59
C ILE A 17 5.02 -2.74 3.32
N GLU A 18 4.81 -3.63 2.37
CA GLU A 18 5.84 -4.46 1.76
C GLU A 18 5.84 -4.19 0.26
N ILE A 19 7.02 -3.95 -0.31
CA ILE A 19 7.22 -3.73 -1.74
C ILE A 19 8.33 -4.66 -2.23
N ASN A 20 8.09 -5.29 -3.39
CA ASN A 20 9.11 -5.95 -4.18
C ASN A 20 9.16 -5.32 -5.58
N LEU A 21 10.25 -4.64 -5.90
CA LEU A 21 10.44 -3.96 -7.19
C LEU A 21 10.70 -4.93 -8.35
N ASP A 22 11.08 -6.18 -8.06
CA ASP A 22 11.31 -7.23 -9.04
C ASP A 22 10.10 -8.19 -9.11
N GLY A 23 8.89 -7.65 -8.94
CA GLY A 23 7.62 -8.37 -8.85
C GLY A 23 6.95 -8.68 -10.20
N LYS A 24 5.64 -8.94 -10.16
CA LYS A 24 4.80 -9.20 -11.34
C LYS A 24 3.54 -8.32 -11.41
N GLY A 25 3.43 -7.30 -10.57
CA GLY A 25 2.24 -6.46 -10.47
C GLY A 25 1.14 -7.05 -9.60
N ASN A 26 1.49 -7.89 -8.62
CA ASN A 26 0.53 -8.41 -7.64
C ASN A 26 0.31 -7.38 -6.54
N SER A 27 -0.91 -7.28 -6.01
CA SER A 27 -1.17 -6.37 -4.90
C SER A 27 -2.28 -6.81 -3.98
N GLU A 28 -2.04 -6.63 -2.68
CA GLU A 28 -3.05 -6.70 -1.61
C GLU A 28 -3.06 -5.36 -0.90
N ILE A 29 -4.12 -4.57 -1.07
CA ILE A 29 -4.14 -3.16 -0.66
C ILE A 29 -5.43 -2.86 0.08
N ASN A 30 -5.27 -2.40 1.32
CA ASN A 30 -6.36 -1.97 2.17
C ASN A 30 -5.96 -0.70 2.92
N THR A 31 -6.51 0.43 2.50
CA THR A 31 -6.29 1.74 3.14
C THR A 31 -7.53 2.30 3.84
N GLY A 32 -8.65 1.57 3.80
CA GLY A 32 -9.97 2.09 4.16
C GLY A 32 -10.62 3.03 3.11
N ILE A 33 -9.87 3.52 2.11
CA ILE A 33 -10.38 4.42 1.07
C ILE A 33 -10.40 3.70 -0.29
N GLY A 34 -11.60 3.37 -0.78
CA GLY A 34 -11.78 2.52 -1.97
C GLY A 34 -11.15 3.08 -3.26
N PHE A 35 -11.28 4.39 -3.51
CA PHE A 35 -10.66 5.00 -4.69
C PHE A 35 -9.13 4.97 -4.62
N PHE A 36 -8.56 5.19 -3.44
CA PHE A 36 -7.12 5.14 -3.25
C PHE A 36 -6.56 3.71 -3.40
N ASN A 37 -7.26 2.71 -2.86
CA ASN A 37 -6.94 1.29 -3.10
C ASN A 37 -6.89 0.98 -4.60
N HIS A 38 -7.88 1.48 -5.37
CA HIS A 38 -7.92 1.28 -6.82
C HIS A 38 -6.72 1.91 -7.53
N MET A 39 -6.37 3.15 -7.19
CA MET A 39 -5.21 3.84 -7.75
C MET A 39 -3.89 3.12 -7.46
N LEU A 40 -3.69 2.65 -6.23
CA LEU A 40 -2.48 1.93 -5.86
C LEU A 40 -2.41 0.52 -6.50
N THR A 41 -3.56 -0.12 -6.70
CA THR A 41 -3.66 -1.38 -7.45
C THR A 41 -3.23 -1.18 -8.90
N SER A 42 -3.72 -0.12 -9.55
CA SER A 42 -3.28 0.28 -10.89
C SER A 42 -1.78 0.59 -10.92
N PHE A 43 -1.27 1.30 -9.92
CA PHE A 43 0.16 1.60 -9.79
C PHE A 43 1.01 0.34 -9.71
N SER A 44 0.66 -0.61 -8.83
CA SER A 44 1.34 -1.91 -8.73
C SER A 44 1.30 -2.64 -10.08
N LYS A 45 0.11 -2.76 -10.69
CA LYS A 45 -0.07 -3.48 -11.95
C LYS A 45 0.77 -2.94 -13.10
N HIS A 46 0.83 -1.61 -13.25
CA HIS A 46 1.49 -0.98 -14.40
C HIS A 46 2.99 -0.74 -14.19
N SER A 47 3.46 -0.65 -12.95
CA SER A 47 4.89 -0.60 -12.64
C SER A 47 5.54 -1.98 -12.57
N GLY A 48 4.74 -3.04 -12.40
CA GLY A 48 5.22 -4.43 -12.32
C GLY A 48 5.80 -4.81 -10.96
N LEU A 49 5.71 -3.94 -9.95
CA LEU A 49 6.10 -4.27 -8.58
C LEU A 49 5.03 -5.11 -7.88
N ASP A 50 5.42 -5.88 -6.86
CA ASP A 50 4.45 -6.47 -5.94
C ASP A 50 4.31 -5.57 -4.70
N MET A 51 3.09 -5.41 -4.19
CA MET A 51 2.78 -4.54 -3.05
C MET A 51 1.78 -5.18 -2.08
N VAL A 52 2.12 -5.24 -0.80
CA VAL A 52 1.15 -5.47 0.28
C VAL A 52 1.07 -4.21 1.11
N LEU A 53 -0.13 -3.64 1.28
CA LEU A 53 -0.34 -2.41 2.02
C LEU A 53 -1.56 -2.54 2.93
N GLU A 54 -1.33 -2.42 4.23
CA GLU A 54 -2.37 -2.22 5.23
C GLU A 54 -2.19 -0.84 5.85
N ALA A 55 -3.19 0.01 5.69
CA ALA A 55 -3.23 1.34 6.29
C ALA A 55 -4.57 1.57 6.98
N THR A 56 -4.49 2.06 8.22
CA THR A 56 -5.64 2.52 8.99
C THR A 56 -5.34 3.94 9.47
N GLY A 57 -6.37 4.78 9.51
CA GLY A 57 -6.25 6.16 9.97
C GLY A 57 -7.60 6.76 10.32
N ASP A 58 -7.57 8.02 10.70
CA ASP A 58 -8.69 8.87 11.11
C ASP A 58 -9.50 9.42 9.91
N ILE A 59 -10.02 8.52 9.06
CA ILE A 59 -10.78 8.83 7.83
C ILE A 59 -12.06 9.64 8.11
N GLU A 60 -12.56 9.61 9.35
CA GLU A 60 -13.68 10.43 9.78
C GLU A 60 -13.35 11.93 9.91
N VAL A 61 -12.06 12.28 9.98
CA VAL A 61 -11.60 13.68 9.99
C VAL A 61 -11.60 14.24 8.58
N ASP A 62 -11.03 13.50 7.62
CA ASP A 62 -11.01 13.81 6.18
C ASP A 62 -10.93 12.60 5.23
#